data_AF-A0A3N5KHS2-F1
#
_entry.id   AF-A0A3N5KHS2-F1
#
_cell.length_a   1.000
_cell.length_b   1.000
_cell.length_c   1.000
_cell.angle_alpha   90.00
_cell.angle_beta   90.00
_cell.angle_gamma   90.00
#
_symmetry.space_group_name_H-M   'P 1'
#
loop_
_entity.id
_entity.type
_entity.pdbx_description
1 polymer ?
#
loop_
_entity_poly.entity_id
_entity_poly.type
_entity_poly.pdbx_seq_one_letter_code
_entity_poly.pdbx_strand_id
1 'polypeptide(L)'
;NQKPTQLVRYPNVTLKSLPRFEKDLDAAFKRKNIPIWITEYGNETRPGEPKGVTEAQQAAYIPQAVAMARKDPRVGMFVWFVMQDSQGSLWQSGIYRGDATPKRAQPRFKSLAGPLNPVNGKVTVRGGTKNPKLTVYLREYCANNPTGTTVGYTFRAYLAGKLVEVGQGASPLGLDCTVSLRVTGLTVAKKKSYRVTVAANTATTAEIVRTITVVGI
;
A
#
# COMPACT_ATOMS: atom_id res chain seq x y z
N ASN A 1 16.70 -17.18 -12.79
CA ASN A 1 17.47 -15.93 -12.57
C ASN A 1 17.10 -14.77 -13.49
N GLN A 2 15.86 -14.28 -13.42
CA GLN A 2 15.40 -13.17 -14.25
C GLN A 2 15.51 -11.85 -13.49
N LYS A 3 16.14 -10.83 -14.09
CA LYS A 3 16.15 -9.47 -13.52
C LYS A 3 14.83 -8.75 -13.83
N PRO A 4 14.35 -7.81 -12.99
CA PRO A 4 13.16 -7.00 -13.29
C PRO A 4 13.24 -6.25 -14.63
N THR A 5 14.44 -5.86 -15.02
CA THR A 5 14.75 -5.11 -16.25
C THR A 5 15.07 -6.00 -17.45
N GLN A 6 14.98 -7.32 -17.31
CA GLN A 6 15.30 -8.26 -18.37
C GLN A 6 14.17 -8.35 -19.38
N LEU A 7 14.51 -8.27 -20.67
CA LEU A 7 13.60 -8.66 -21.74
C LEU A 7 13.64 -10.16 -21.95
N VAL A 8 12.51 -10.71 -22.36
CA VAL A 8 12.36 -12.10 -22.77
C VAL A 8 11.66 -12.14 -24.12
N ARG A 9 11.64 -13.33 -24.74
CA ARG A 9 10.92 -13.54 -25.99
C ARG A 9 9.42 -13.39 -25.75
N TYR A 10 8.81 -12.41 -26.42
CA TYR A 10 7.35 -12.24 -26.51
C TYR A 10 6.71 -13.51 -27.11
N PRO A 11 5.54 -13.99 -26.62
CA PRO A 11 4.55 -13.31 -25.79
C PRO A 11 4.77 -13.38 -24.27
N ASN A 12 5.90 -13.89 -23.79
CA ASN A 12 6.20 -13.80 -22.36
C ASN A 12 6.36 -12.33 -21.95
N VAL A 13 5.59 -11.91 -20.94
CA VAL A 13 5.54 -10.52 -20.48
C VAL A 13 6.41 -10.34 -19.23
N THR A 14 7.16 -9.24 -19.20
CA THR A 14 7.98 -8.80 -18.08
C THR A 14 7.61 -7.36 -17.76
N LEU A 15 8.06 -6.83 -16.61
CA LEU A 15 7.85 -5.42 -16.28
C LEU A 15 8.41 -4.48 -17.36
N LYS A 16 9.50 -4.86 -18.04
CA LYS A 16 10.08 -4.05 -19.12
C LYS A 16 9.27 -4.09 -20.41
N SER A 17 8.50 -5.15 -20.64
CA SER A 17 7.67 -5.32 -21.84
C SER A 17 6.18 -5.01 -21.60
N LEU A 18 5.79 -4.57 -20.41
CA LEU A 18 4.42 -4.15 -20.09
C LEU A 18 3.84 -3.16 -21.12
N PRO A 19 4.55 -2.10 -21.56
CA PRO A 19 3.99 -1.17 -22.55
C PRO A 19 3.63 -1.80 -23.89
N ARG A 20 4.29 -2.91 -24.28
CA ARG A 20 3.92 -3.66 -25.48
C ARG A 20 2.66 -4.50 -25.21
N PHE A 21 2.64 -5.23 -24.11
CA PHE A 21 1.48 -6.02 -23.69
C PHE A 21 0.21 -5.16 -23.58
N GLU A 22 0.33 -3.96 -23.02
CA GLU A 22 -0.77 -3.01 -22.87
C GLU A 22 -1.35 -2.52 -24.19
N LYS A 23 -0.52 -2.33 -25.23
CA LYS A 23 -1.00 -2.00 -26.57
C LYS A 23 -1.76 -3.17 -27.19
N ASP A 24 -1.23 -4.38 -27.03
CA ASP A 24 -1.86 -5.60 -27.54
C ASP A 24 -3.19 -5.87 -26.81
N LEU A 25 -3.25 -5.58 -25.50
CA LEU A 25 -4.46 -5.66 -24.68
C LEU A 25 -5.53 -4.66 -25.14
N ASP A 26 -5.14 -3.40 -25.34
CA ASP A 26 -6.03 -2.35 -25.85
C ASP A 26 -6.63 -2.74 -27.22
N ALA A 27 -5.79 -3.27 -28.12
CA ALA A 27 -6.21 -3.73 -29.43
C ALA A 27 -7.18 -4.92 -29.35
N ALA A 28 -6.85 -5.93 -28.54
CA ALA A 28 -7.67 -7.13 -28.38
C ALA A 28 -9.07 -6.84 -27.85
N PHE A 29 -9.18 -5.92 -26.88
CA PHE A 29 -10.46 -5.57 -26.25
C PHE A 29 -11.14 -4.34 -26.85
N LYS A 30 -10.54 -3.71 -27.89
CA LYS A 30 -11.03 -2.47 -28.51
C LYS A 30 -11.30 -1.36 -27.47
N ARG A 31 -10.42 -1.26 -26.48
CA ARG A 31 -10.51 -0.28 -25.38
C ARG A 31 -9.15 0.40 -25.20
N LYS A 32 -9.14 1.60 -24.62
CA LYS A 32 -7.90 2.32 -24.30
C LYS A 32 -7.70 2.35 -22.80
N ASN A 33 -6.43 2.34 -22.38
CA ASN A 33 -6.03 2.55 -20.98
C ASN A 33 -6.64 1.51 -20.04
N ILE A 34 -6.65 0.25 -20.47
CA ILE A 34 -7.10 -0.85 -19.61
C ILE A 34 -6.16 -0.92 -18.39
N PRO A 35 -6.70 -0.83 -17.15
CA PRO A 35 -5.89 -0.95 -15.94
C PRO A 35 -5.26 -2.33 -15.81
N ILE A 36 -4.04 -2.37 -15.28
CA ILE A 36 -3.25 -3.59 -15.05
C ILE A 36 -3.10 -3.81 -13.55
N TRP A 37 -3.37 -5.03 -13.12
CA TRP A 37 -3.08 -5.51 -11.77
C TRP A 37 -2.01 -6.59 -11.86
N ILE A 38 -0.87 -6.35 -11.21
CA ILE A 38 0.16 -7.37 -11.02
C ILE A 38 -0.21 -8.09 -9.73
N THR A 39 -0.99 -9.16 -9.87
CA THR A 39 -1.56 -9.91 -8.75
C THR A 39 -0.55 -10.84 -8.09
N GLU A 40 0.56 -11.14 -8.76
CA GLU A 40 1.66 -11.93 -8.22
C GLU A 40 2.99 -11.46 -8.81
N TYR A 41 3.95 -11.17 -7.92
CA TYR A 41 5.34 -10.92 -8.29
C TYR A 41 6.26 -11.49 -7.22
N GLY A 42 7.22 -12.31 -7.63
CA GLY A 42 8.24 -12.84 -6.75
C GLY A 42 9.45 -13.32 -7.54
N ASN A 43 10.63 -13.27 -6.92
CA ASN A 43 11.80 -13.96 -7.44
C ASN A 43 12.10 -15.15 -6.53
N GLU A 44 12.04 -16.36 -7.06
CA GLU A 44 12.45 -17.56 -6.34
C GLU A 44 13.92 -17.49 -5.96
N THR A 45 14.23 -17.97 -4.76
CA THR A 45 15.56 -17.88 -4.17
C THR A 45 16.20 -19.24 -4.00
N ARG A 46 17.53 -19.30 -4.12
CA ARG A 46 18.33 -20.45 -3.70
C ARG A 46 18.34 -20.58 -2.16
N PRO A 47 18.43 -21.80 -1.60
CA PRO A 47 18.58 -23.09 -2.31
C PRO A 47 17.28 -23.70 -2.83
N GLY A 48 16.11 -23.18 -2.44
CA GLY A 48 14.80 -23.73 -2.79
C GLY A 48 14.57 -23.91 -4.30
N GLU A 49 15.00 -22.92 -5.10
CA GLU A 49 15.07 -23.02 -6.56
C GLU A 49 16.55 -22.96 -6.98
N PRO A 50 17.17 -24.06 -7.47
CA PRO A 50 18.59 -24.11 -7.82
C PRO A 50 19.01 -23.05 -8.86
N LYS A 51 18.13 -22.73 -9.81
CA LYS A 51 18.30 -21.67 -10.83
C LYS A 51 17.72 -20.33 -10.40
N GLY A 52 17.28 -20.24 -9.14
CA GLY A 52 16.75 -19.08 -8.47
C GLY A 52 17.82 -18.07 -8.11
N VAL A 53 17.37 -16.87 -7.74
CA VAL A 53 18.25 -15.75 -7.44
C VAL A 53 18.89 -15.96 -6.07
N THR A 54 20.03 -15.32 -5.82
CA THR A 54 20.52 -15.22 -4.45
C THR A 54 19.63 -14.28 -3.64
N GLU A 55 19.56 -14.43 -2.32
CA GLU A 55 18.82 -13.46 -1.48
C GLU A 55 19.32 -12.01 -1.67
N ALA A 56 20.60 -11.83 -1.97
CA ALA A 56 21.17 -10.51 -2.27
C ALA A 56 20.60 -9.94 -3.59
N GLN A 57 20.45 -10.78 -4.62
CA GLN A 57 19.80 -10.40 -5.87
C GLN A 57 18.32 -10.08 -5.65
N GLN A 58 17.59 -10.90 -4.88
CA GLN A 58 16.19 -10.64 -4.51
C GLN A 58 16.06 -9.25 -3.83
N ALA A 59 16.94 -8.95 -2.87
CA ALA A 59 16.96 -7.67 -2.19
C ALA A 59 17.24 -6.47 -3.12
N ALA A 60 18.07 -6.67 -4.16
CA ALA A 60 18.35 -5.65 -5.16
C ALA A 60 17.20 -5.46 -6.17
N TYR A 61 16.46 -6.54 -6.47
CA TYR A 61 15.40 -6.54 -7.48
C TYR A 61 14.09 -5.94 -6.99
N ILE A 62 13.74 -6.12 -5.71
CA ILE A 62 12.52 -5.54 -5.13
C ILE A 62 12.35 -4.04 -5.42
N PRO A 63 13.30 -3.15 -5.09
CA PRO A 63 13.12 -1.72 -5.36
C PRO A 63 13.06 -1.41 -6.87
N GLN A 64 13.76 -2.18 -7.71
CA GLN A 64 13.72 -2.01 -9.17
C GLN A 64 12.33 -2.37 -9.72
N ALA A 65 11.78 -3.51 -9.31
CA ALA A 65 10.47 -3.99 -9.73
C ALA A 65 9.36 -3.01 -9.32
N VAL A 66 9.37 -2.59 -8.06
CA VAL A 66 8.40 -1.62 -7.53
C VAL A 66 8.52 -0.27 -8.23
N ALA A 67 9.74 0.21 -8.51
CA ALA A 67 9.94 1.47 -9.24
C ALA A 67 9.42 1.40 -10.69
N MET A 68 9.63 0.27 -11.37
CA MET A 68 9.10 0.06 -12.72
C MET A 68 7.57 0.04 -12.71
N ALA A 69 6.96 -0.73 -11.79
CA ALA A 69 5.51 -0.77 -11.62
C ALA A 69 4.92 0.62 -11.30
N ARG A 70 5.55 1.39 -10.40
CA ARG A 70 5.10 2.74 -10.06
C ARG A 70 5.20 3.75 -11.21
N LYS A 71 6.13 3.55 -12.14
CA LYS A 71 6.30 4.44 -13.30
C LYS A 71 5.20 4.23 -14.33
N ASP A 72 4.58 3.06 -14.33
CA ASP A 72 3.52 2.73 -15.26
C ASP A 72 2.15 3.22 -14.73
N PRO A 73 1.50 4.19 -15.38
CA PRO A 73 0.22 4.73 -14.91
C PRO A 73 -0.94 3.74 -15.02
N ARG A 74 -0.79 2.64 -15.78
CA ARG A 74 -1.84 1.62 -15.89
C ARG A 74 -1.76 0.61 -14.75
N VAL A 75 -0.63 0.48 -14.06
CA VAL A 75 -0.48 -0.45 -12.94
C VAL A 75 -1.17 0.12 -11.70
N GLY A 76 -2.37 -0.39 -11.42
CA GLY A 76 -3.17 0.00 -10.25
C GLY A 76 -2.87 -0.82 -8.99
N MET A 77 -2.30 -2.02 -9.14
CA MET A 77 -2.01 -2.92 -8.03
C MET A 77 -0.73 -3.71 -8.28
N PHE A 78 0.05 -3.92 -7.22
CA PHE A 78 1.23 -4.77 -7.20
C PHE A 78 1.23 -5.59 -5.92
N VAL A 79 1.11 -6.91 -6.06
CA VAL A 79 1.09 -7.85 -4.94
C VAL A 79 2.37 -8.67 -4.98
N TRP A 80 3.11 -8.65 -3.86
CA TRP A 80 4.25 -9.53 -3.68
C TRP A 80 3.76 -10.93 -3.36
N PHE A 81 4.22 -11.92 -4.13
CA PHE A 81 3.82 -13.31 -3.97
C PHE A 81 4.70 -13.99 -2.93
N VAL A 82 4.04 -14.54 -1.91
CA VAL A 82 4.60 -15.21 -0.72
C VAL A 82 5.41 -14.31 0.20
N MET A 83 5.00 -14.24 1.46
CA MET A 83 5.74 -13.52 2.51
C MET A 83 6.81 -14.40 3.14
N GLN A 84 6.47 -15.64 3.47
CA GLN A 84 7.34 -16.61 4.12
C GLN A 84 7.42 -17.87 3.27
N ASP A 85 8.64 -18.31 3.00
CA ASP A 85 8.91 -19.63 2.44
C ASP A 85 8.21 -20.74 3.25
N SER A 86 7.82 -21.84 2.62
CA SER A 86 7.16 -22.94 3.32
C SER A 86 7.63 -24.29 2.79
N GLN A 87 7.76 -25.28 3.68
CA GLN A 87 8.24 -26.62 3.29
C GLN A 87 7.30 -27.32 2.30
N GLY A 88 6.00 -27.01 2.33
CA GLY A 88 5.01 -27.58 1.41
C GLY A 88 4.94 -26.89 0.04
N SER A 89 5.68 -25.80 -0.17
CA SER A 89 5.70 -25.08 -1.44
C SER A 89 6.93 -25.44 -2.25
N LEU A 90 6.76 -25.69 -3.56
CA LEU A 90 7.91 -25.76 -4.48
C LEU A 90 8.44 -24.36 -4.82
N TRP A 91 7.62 -23.32 -4.62
CA TRP A 91 7.96 -21.94 -4.92
C TRP A 91 8.47 -21.21 -3.68
N GLN A 92 9.73 -20.74 -3.72
CA GLN A 92 10.45 -20.17 -2.58
C GLN A 92 10.86 -18.71 -2.82
N SER A 93 9.89 -17.80 -2.92
CA SER A 93 10.09 -16.36 -3.13
C SER A 93 9.80 -15.49 -1.90
N GLY A 94 9.62 -16.10 -0.73
CA GLY A 94 9.35 -15.37 0.51
C GLY A 94 10.40 -14.31 0.79
N ILE A 95 10.02 -13.26 1.50
CA ILE A 95 10.97 -12.32 2.12
C ILE A 95 11.42 -12.79 3.50
N TYR A 96 10.75 -13.81 4.05
CA TYR A 96 11.18 -14.61 5.21
C TYR A 96 11.46 -16.04 4.76
N ARG A 97 12.39 -16.71 5.44
CA ARG A 97 12.67 -18.15 5.26
C ARG A 97 11.61 -19.00 5.94
N GLY A 98 11.67 -20.32 5.76
CA GLY A 98 10.72 -21.28 6.34
C GLY A 98 10.59 -21.18 7.86
N ASP A 99 11.68 -20.84 8.54
CA ASP A 99 11.77 -20.63 10.00
C ASP A 99 11.38 -19.20 10.45
N ALA A 100 10.76 -18.42 9.56
CA ALA A 100 10.40 -17.02 9.75
C ALA A 100 11.59 -16.06 9.95
N THR A 101 12.84 -16.51 9.79
CA THR A 101 13.99 -15.60 9.81
C THR A 101 13.94 -14.68 8.57
N PRO A 102 14.25 -13.37 8.72
CA PRO A 102 14.21 -12.45 7.60
C PRO A 102 15.31 -12.78 6.58
N LYS A 103 14.95 -12.78 5.28
CA LYS A 103 15.93 -12.72 4.18
C LYS A 103 16.43 -11.30 4.00
N ARG A 104 17.50 -11.13 3.23
CA ARG A 104 18.03 -9.80 2.86
C ARG A 104 16.99 -8.88 2.18
N ALA A 105 15.98 -9.46 1.55
CA ALA A 105 14.87 -8.76 0.92
C ALA A 105 13.91 -8.07 1.91
N GLN A 106 13.76 -8.60 3.12
CA GLN A 106 12.77 -8.13 4.11
C GLN A 106 12.88 -6.62 4.41
N PRO A 107 14.06 -6.07 4.78
CA PRO A 107 14.15 -4.64 5.11
C PRO A 107 13.89 -3.75 3.89
N ARG A 108 14.24 -4.22 2.68
CA ARG A 108 13.96 -3.50 1.42
C ARG A 108 12.47 -3.43 1.16
N PHE A 109 11.77 -4.56 1.26
CA PHE A 109 10.33 -4.62 1.12
C PHE A 109 9.62 -3.74 2.17
N LYS A 110 10.00 -3.86 3.44
CA LYS A 110 9.44 -3.06 4.54
C LYS A 110 9.54 -1.56 4.28
N SER A 111 10.69 -1.08 3.79
CA SER A 111 10.88 0.35 3.48
C SER A 111 9.99 0.88 2.36
N LEU A 112 9.63 0.03 1.39
CA LEU A 112 8.81 0.39 0.24
C LEU A 112 7.31 0.26 0.53
N ALA A 113 6.93 -0.76 1.29
CA ALA A 113 5.54 -1.06 1.64
C ALA A 113 5.04 -0.23 2.82
N GLY A 114 5.91 0.11 3.79
CA GLY A 114 5.55 0.87 4.98
C GLY A 114 4.80 2.18 4.68
N PRO A 115 5.31 3.05 3.79
CA PRO A 115 4.62 4.28 3.38
C PRO A 115 3.28 4.07 2.65
N LEU A 116 2.98 2.85 2.21
CA LEU A 116 1.73 2.48 1.55
C LEU A 116 0.70 1.88 2.52
N ASN A 117 1.04 1.71 3.80
CA ASN A 117 0.14 1.09 4.77
C ASN A 117 -1.13 1.95 4.93
N PRO A 118 -2.32 1.45 4.54
CA PRO A 118 -3.55 2.22 4.62
C PRO A 118 -3.95 2.54 6.08
N VAL A 119 -3.49 1.76 7.06
CA VAL A 119 -3.73 1.99 8.49
C VAL A 119 -3.12 3.32 8.94
N ASN A 120 -1.93 3.66 8.44
CA ASN A 120 -1.25 4.93 8.70
C ASN A 120 -1.01 5.66 7.37
N GLY A 121 -2.10 5.84 6.62
CA GLY A 121 -2.05 6.21 5.21
C GLY A 121 -1.48 7.60 4.92
N LYS A 122 -1.16 7.81 3.64
CA LYS A 122 -0.79 9.11 3.08
C LYS A 122 -1.86 9.55 2.10
N VAL A 123 -2.48 10.70 2.35
CA VAL A 123 -3.46 11.34 1.48
C VAL A 123 -2.82 12.56 0.83
N THR A 124 -3.04 12.71 -0.46
CA THR A 124 -2.56 13.87 -1.22
C THR A 124 -3.76 14.66 -1.71
N VAL A 125 -3.76 15.98 -1.48
CA VAL A 125 -4.83 16.90 -1.87
C VAL A 125 -4.23 18.14 -2.51
N ARG A 126 -5.03 18.90 -3.26
CA ARG A 126 -4.58 20.16 -3.85
C ARG A 126 -4.25 21.17 -2.72
N GLY A 127 -3.20 21.97 -2.90
CA GLY A 127 -2.99 23.14 -2.05
C GLY A 127 -4.24 24.05 -1.99
N GLY A 128 -4.62 24.47 -0.79
CA GLY A 128 -5.83 25.25 -0.52
C GLY A 128 -7.08 24.41 -0.19
N THR A 129 -7.02 23.08 -0.23
CA THR A 129 -8.15 22.23 0.19
C THR A 129 -8.53 22.51 1.65
N LYS A 130 -9.76 22.98 1.86
CA LYS A 130 -10.39 23.15 3.17
C LYS A 130 -11.03 21.84 3.62
N ASN A 131 -10.96 21.56 4.92
CA ASN A 131 -11.61 20.43 5.58
C ASN A 131 -11.38 19.09 4.84
N PRO A 132 -10.12 18.67 4.62
CA PRO A 132 -9.82 17.49 3.82
C PRO A 132 -10.55 16.26 4.37
N LYS A 133 -11.20 15.50 3.47
CA LYS A 133 -11.85 14.23 3.81
C LYS A 133 -10.78 13.15 3.95
N LEU A 134 -10.81 12.42 5.05
CA LEU A 134 -9.95 11.27 5.32
C LEU A 134 -10.81 10.00 5.45
N THR A 135 -10.27 8.90 4.94
CA THR A 135 -10.75 7.55 5.23
C THR A 135 -9.82 6.93 6.26
N VAL A 136 -10.37 6.48 7.38
CA VAL A 136 -9.63 5.89 8.49
C VAL A 136 -9.94 4.40 8.55
N TYR A 137 -8.91 3.56 8.44
CA TYR A 137 -9.05 2.10 8.48
C TYR A 137 -9.04 1.58 9.92
N LEU A 138 -10.11 0.90 10.31
CA LEU A 138 -10.40 0.41 11.65
C LEU A 138 -10.84 -1.07 11.59
N ARG A 139 -10.07 -1.91 10.88
CA ARG A 139 -10.42 -3.32 10.64
C ARG A 139 -10.69 -4.11 11.92
N GLU A 140 -10.01 -3.77 13.00
CA GLU A 140 -10.18 -4.32 14.33
C GLU A 140 -11.59 -4.12 14.88
N TYR A 141 -12.30 -3.06 14.47
CA TYR A 141 -13.65 -2.76 14.97
C TYR A 141 -14.69 -3.69 14.35
N CYS A 142 -14.45 -4.17 13.12
CA CYS A 142 -15.33 -5.16 12.51
C CYS A 142 -15.33 -6.52 13.20
N ALA A 143 -14.41 -6.78 14.14
CA ALA A 143 -14.38 -8.04 14.88
C ALA A 143 -15.61 -8.20 15.80
N ASN A 144 -16.15 -7.09 16.30
CA ASN A 144 -17.20 -7.08 17.33
C ASN A 144 -18.22 -5.93 17.17
N ASN A 145 -18.15 -5.13 16.12
CA ASN A 145 -19.13 -4.10 15.79
C ASN A 145 -19.76 -4.39 14.42
N PRO A 146 -21.10 -4.43 14.30
CA PRO A 146 -21.75 -4.53 13.01
C PRO A 146 -21.51 -3.29 12.13
N THR A 147 -21.74 -3.44 10.83
CA THR A 147 -21.77 -2.29 9.91
C THR A 147 -22.81 -1.28 10.37
N GLY A 148 -22.47 0.01 10.27
CA GLY A 148 -23.32 1.10 10.73
C GLY A 148 -23.14 1.47 12.20
N THR A 149 -22.38 0.70 12.99
CA THR A 149 -22.04 1.08 14.37
C THR A 149 -21.43 2.48 14.39
N THR A 150 -21.91 3.32 15.30
CA THR A 150 -21.39 4.67 15.49
C THR A 150 -19.98 4.60 16.09
N VAL A 151 -19.01 5.14 15.34
CA VAL A 151 -17.63 5.30 15.79
C VAL A 151 -17.41 6.76 16.15
N GLY A 152 -17.14 7.04 17.42
CA GLY A 152 -16.67 8.34 17.87
C GLY A 152 -15.20 8.52 17.49
N TYR A 153 -14.79 9.75 17.20
CA TYR A 153 -13.40 10.08 16.96
C TYR A 153 -13.02 11.48 17.45
N THR A 154 -11.77 11.62 17.86
CA THR A 154 -11.07 12.91 18.01
C THR A 154 -9.91 12.95 17.04
N PHE A 155 -9.82 13.99 16.22
CA PHE A 155 -8.66 14.24 15.38
C PHE A 155 -7.80 15.38 15.91
N ARG A 156 -6.48 15.28 15.71
CA ARG A 156 -5.51 16.36 15.96
C ARG A 156 -4.59 16.48 14.76
N ALA A 157 -4.52 17.67 14.16
CA ALA A 157 -3.64 17.94 13.03
C ALA A 157 -2.40 18.71 13.50
N TYR A 158 -1.23 18.26 13.05
CA TYR A 158 0.06 18.83 13.40
C TYR A 158 0.80 19.29 12.15
N LEU A 159 1.36 20.50 12.19
CA LEU A 159 2.30 21.02 11.19
C LEU A 159 3.66 21.25 11.85
N ALA A 160 4.70 20.57 11.37
CA ALA A 160 6.06 20.64 11.95
C ALA A 160 6.06 20.45 13.48
N GLY A 161 5.27 19.48 13.98
CA GLY A 161 5.15 19.16 15.40
C GLY A 161 4.18 20.05 16.20
N LYS A 162 3.79 21.22 15.69
CA LYS A 162 2.83 22.12 16.35
C LYS A 162 1.41 21.67 16.05
N LEU A 163 0.57 21.56 17.09
CA LEU A 163 -0.87 21.35 16.93
C LEU A 163 -1.47 22.59 16.24
N VAL A 164 -2.15 22.39 15.11
CA VAL A 164 -2.77 23.45 14.33
C VAL A 164 -4.28 23.34 14.25
N GLU A 165 -4.84 22.16 14.52
CA GLU A 165 -6.28 21.95 14.51
C GLU A 165 -6.65 20.75 15.40
N VAL A 166 -7.83 20.81 16.02
CA VAL A 166 -8.40 19.72 16.81
C VAL A 166 -9.91 19.71 16.64
N GLY A 167 -10.48 18.52 16.51
CA GLY A 167 -11.92 18.38 16.45
C GLY A 167 -12.36 16.98 16.82
N GLN A 168 -13.67 16.83 16.97
CA GLN A 168 -14.29 15.56 17.30
C GLN A 168 -15.55 15.37 16.45
N GLY A 169 -15.99 14.12 16.35
CA GLY A 169 -17.21 13.78 15.64
C GLY A 169 -17.51 12.31 15.76
N ALA A 170 -18.51 11.87 15.01
CA ALA A 170 -18.83 10.46 14.89
C ALA A 170 -19.17 10.13 13.44
N SER A 171 -18.96 8.88 13.05
CA SER A 171 -19.33 8.39 11.73
C SER A 171 -19.66 6.89 11.79
N PRO A 172 -20.57 6.41 10.94
CA PRO A 172 -20.89 4.98 10.89
C PRO A 172 -19.68 4.18 10.38
N LEU A 173 -19.46 3.02 10.97
CA LEU A 173 -18.50 2.03 10.48
C LEU A 173 -18.98 1.45 9.14
N GLY A 174 -18.15 1.59 8.10
CA GLY A 174 -18.43 1.04 6.77
C GLY A 174 -18.28 -0.48 6.69
N LEU A 175 -18.84 -1.07 5.64
CA LEU A 175 -18.69 -2.51 5.31
C LEU A 175 -17.22 -2.93 5.12
N ASP A 176 -16.37 -2.00 4.70
CA ASP A 176 -14.93 -2.17 4.51
C ASP A 176 -14.12 -1.85 5.77
N CYS A 177 -14.80 -1.71 6.92
CA CYS A 177 -14.21 -1.38 8.21
C CYS A 177 -13.50 -0.01 8.23
N THR A 178 -14.04 0.95 7.49
CA THR A 178 -13.54 2.32 7.49
C THR A 178 -14.53 3.31 8.10
N VAL A 179 -14.01 4.46 8.53
CA VAL A 179 -14.83 5.64 8.82
C VAL A 179 -14.34 6.81 7.98
N SER A 180 -15.28 7.61 7.50
CA SER A 180 -14.99 8.86 6.77
C SER A 180 -15.11 10.05 7.71
N LEU A 181 -14.08 10.89 7.80
CA LEU A 181 -14.14 12.14 8.57
C LEU A 181 -13.60 13.32 7.78
N ARG A 182 -13.98 14.53 8.18
CA ARG A 182 -13.36 15.78 7.69
C ARG A 182 -12.51 16.37 8.80
N VAL A 183 -11.29 16.79 8.46
CA VAL A 183 -10.42 17.54 9.37
C VAL A 183 -10.89 19.00 9.38
N THR A 184 -12.05 19.24 9.99
CA THR A 184 -12.70 20.56 10.02
C THR A 184 -11.79 21.63 10.61
N GLY A 185 -11.73 22.81 9.99
CA GLY A 185 -10.85 23.92 10.38
C GLY A 185 -9.50 23.90 9.65
N LEU A 186 -9.04 22.73 9.19
CA LEU A 186 -7.78 22.62 8.47
C LEU A 186 -7.89 23.10 7.02
N THR A 187 -7.00 24.02 6.63
CA THR A 187 -6.71 24.33 5.22
C THR A 187 -5.32 23.81 4.86
N VAL A 188 -5.24 22.88 3.90
CA VAL A 188 -3.97 22.23 3.52
C VAL A 188 -3.18 23.14 2.59
N ALA A 189 -2.09 23.73 3.08
CA ALA A 189 -1.23 24.57 2.25
C ALA A 189 -0.43 23.77 1.21
N LYS A 190 -0.16 24.38 0.05
CA LYS A 190 0.66 23.78 -1.02
C LYS A 190 2.07 23.48 -0.51
N LYS A 191 2.62 22.32 -0.89
CA LYS A 191 3.94 21.81 -0.46
C LYS A 191 4.10 21.67 1.06
N LYS A 192 3.00 21.64 1.83
CA LYS A 192 3.03 21.36 3.27
C LYS A 192 2.52 19.96 3.55
N SER A 193 3.04 19.37 4.62
CA SER A 193 2.65 18.06 5.12
C SER A 193 2.16 18.19 6.55
N TYR A 194 1.00 17.61 6.81
CA TYR A 194 0.33 17.60 8.10
C TYR A 194 0.26 16.17 8.61
N ARG A 195 0.58 15.96 9.88
CA ARG A 195 0.35 14.69 10.58
C ARG A 195 -1.00 14.79 11.27
N VAL A 196 -1.97 13.98 10.89
CA VAL A 196 -3.30 13.94 11.49
C VAL A 196 -3.43 12.66 12.30
N THR A 197 -3.51 12.76 13.63
CA THR A 197 -3.85 11.62 14.47
C THR A 197 -5.35 11.55 14.64
N VAL A 198 -5.93 10.37 14.50
CA VAL A 198 -7.34 10.09 14.73
C VAL A 198 -7.44 9.04 15.81
N ALA A 199 -7.91 9.43 16.98
CA ALA A 199 -8.23 8.55 18.08
C ALA A 199 -9.72 8.20 17.97
N ALA A 200 -10.04 6.94 17.66
CA ALA A 200 -11.40 6.47 17.45
C ALA A 200 -11.78 5.48 18.54
N ASN A 201 -13.07 5.37 18.87
CA ASN A 201 -13.64 4.38 19.79
C ASN A 201 -15.11 4.06 19.43
N THR A 202 -15.62 2.94 19.92
CA THR A 202 -17.08 2.68 19.94
C THR A 202 -17.57 2.59 21.39
N ALA A 203 -18.86 2.32 21.58
CA ALA A 203 -19.40 2.05 22.91
C ALA A 203 -18.85 0.75 23.54
N THR A 204 -18.41 -0.20 22.71
CA THR A 204 -18.00 -1.55 23.14
C THR A 204 -16.55 -1.87 22.82
N THR A 205 -15.85 -0.98 22.10
CA THR A 205 -14.49 -1.21 21.61
C THR A 205 -13.58 -0.06 22.00
N ALA A 206 -12.45 -0.42 22.61
CA ALA A 206 -11.46 0.51 23.12
C ALA A 206 -10.84 1.39 22.03
N GLU A 207 -10.20 2.47 22.48
CA GLU A 207 -9.60 3.46 21.59
C GLU A 207 -8.50 2.85 20.71
N ILE A 208 -8.53 3.19 19.42
CA ILE A 208 -7.43 2.97 18.49
C ILE A 208 -7.01 4.30 17.88
N VAL A 209 -5.69 4.53 17.81
CA VAL A 209 -5.11 5.72 17.19
C VAL A 209 -4.53 5.39 15.81
N ARG A 210 -4.96 6.14 14.80
CA ARG A 210 -4.37 6.15 13.44
C ARG A 210 -3.61 7.43 13.18
N THR A 211 -2.50 7.33 12.46
CA THR A 211 -1.73 8.50 12.02
C THR A 211 -1.75 8.61 10.51
N ILE A 212 -2.40 9.64 9.98
CA ILE A 212 -2.55 9.88 8.56
C ILE A 212 -1.71 11.09 8.16
N THR A 213 -0.90 10.95 7.13
CA THR A 213 -0.13 12.07 6.55
C THR A 213 -0.95 12.73 5.45
N VAL A 214 -1.25 14.02 5.58
CA VAL A 214 -1.95 14.80 4.55
C VAL A 214 -0.95 15.73 3.88
N VAL A 215 -0.83 15.67 2.55
CA VAL A 215 0.13 16.47 1.77
C VAL A 215 -0.60 17.34 0.76
N GLY A 216 -0.30 18.64 0.77
CA GLY A 216 -0.73 19.57 -0.27
C GLY A 216 0.20 19.53 -1.47
N ILE A 217 -0.30 19.13 -2.65
CA ILE A 217 0.42 19.23 -3.93
C ILE A 217 0.05 20.49 -4.72
#